data_AF-A0A1J5AYP7-F1
#
_entry.id   AF-A0A1J5AYP7-F1
#
_cell.length_a   1.000
_cell.length_b   1.000
_cell.length_c   1.000
_cell.angle_alpha   90.00
_cell.angle_beta   90.00
_cell.angle_gamma   90.00
#
_symmetry.space_group_name_H-M   'P 1'
#
loop_
_entity.id
_entity.type
_entity.pdbx_description
1 polymer ?
#
loop_
_entity_poly.entity_id
_entity_poly.type
_entity_poly.pdbx_seq_one_letter_code
_entity_poly.pdbx_strand_id
1 'polypeptide(L)'
;MKTKKIFRLAVILVAIAAFAVIGCKKDKKEDPTPDSSSMQQLTKDQNEEETSSNDALNDVSAVLSGGSAKSLEFLPCNATIDSTTVINDSITYHITYNGLNCNGTRNRVGQVEFIKKVGTYWAQAGTSVSVKFINLKITRIATGKSLTLNGNKVFTNVSGGLLINLGSGSTSIVHTAIGTLQATFDDGSTRTWNINRKRTFTGTQGQILMTVDGQATVNGYNNLVVWGINRNGEDFYSQINQSVVHKQACGWEPEAGVVVHQIPDNNKKVTVTFGFDDNNNPVPISGSSCASRYRIDWENNGHSGTAFLQL
;
A
#
# COMPACT_ATOMS: atom_id res chain seq x y z
N MET A 1 53.37 -71.48 15.23
CA MET A 1 52.09 -71.08 15.86
C MET A 1 51.93 -69.58 16.17
N LYS A 2 52.98 -68.75 16.17
CA LYS A 2 52.89 -67.31 16.52
C LYS A 2 52.41 -66.38 15.37
N THR A 3 52.68 -66.73 14.11
CA THR A 3 52.36 -65.90 12.93
C THR A 3 50.87 -65.87 12.58
N LYS A 4 50.13 -66.96 12.82
CA LYS A 4 48.67 -67.03 12.59
C LYS A 4 47.85 -66.16 13.56
N LYS A 5 48.37 -65.87 14.77
CA LYS A 5 47.70 -65.01 15.76
C LYS A 5 47.87 -63.53 15.44
N ILE A 6 49.02 -63.12 14.91
CA ILE A 6 49.31 -61.73 14.51
C ILE A 6 48.48 -61.35 13.26
N PHE A 7 48.36 -62.26 12.29
CA PHE A 7 47.55 -62.03 11.09
C PHE A 7 46.05 -61.88 11.41
N ARG A 8 45.52 -62.66 12.37
CA ARG A 8 44.12 -62.52 12.83
C ARG A 8 43.87 -61.21 13.58
N LEU A 9 44.85 -60.72 14.34
CA LEU A 9 44.74 -59.43 15.05
C LEU A 9 44.74 -58.25 14.07
N ALA A 10 45.56 -58.31 13.02
CA ALA A 10 45.62 -57.29 11.98
C ALA A 10 44.33 -57.20 11.16
N VAL A 11 43.70 -58.32 10.83
CA VAL A 11 42.42 -58.36 10.10
C VAL A 11 41.27 -57.78 10.93
N ILE A 12 41.26 -58.01 12.25
CA ILE A 12 40.25 -57.46 13.16
C ILE A 12 40.43 -55.93 13.32
N LEU A 13 41.67 -55.44 13.41
CA LEU A 13 41.96 -54.00 13.49
C LEU A 13 41.60 -53.23 12.21
N VAL A 14 41.81 -53.84 11.03
CA VAL A 14 41.39 -53.24 9.74
C VAL A 14 39.87 -53.26 9.59
N ALA A 15 39.18 -54.30 10.08
CA ALA A 15 37.72 -54.35 10.07
C ALA A 15 37.09 -53.30 11.00
N ILE A 16 37.67 -53.05 12.18
CA ILE A 16 37.17 -52.03 13.12
C ILE A 16 37.44 -50.60 12.59
N ALA A 17 38.58 -50.38 11.91
CA ALA A 17 38.88 -49.10 11.27
C ALA A 17 37.95 -48.78 10.08
N ALA A 18 37.44 -49.81 9.38
CA ALA A 18 36.50 -49.63 8.27
C ALA A 18 35.09 -49.16 8.73
N PHE A 19 34.68 -49.46 9.96
CA PHE A 19 33.39 -48.99 10.50
C PHE A 19 33.44 -47.55 11.05
N ALA A 20 34.63 -46.97 11.27
CA ALA A 20 34.77 -45.62 11.81
C ALA A 20 34.64 -44.51 10.75
N VAL A 21 34.56 -44.85 9.45
CA VAL A 21 34.52 -43.87 8.34
C VAL A 21 33.16 -43.75 7.67
N ILE A 22 32.15 -44.51 8.11
CA ILE A 22 30.76 -44.24 7.76
C ILE A 22 30.26 -43.15 8.71
N GLY A 23 30.83 -41.95 8.55
CA GLY A 23 30.18 -40.76 9.06
C GLY A 23 28.81 -40.69 8.42
N CYS A 24 27.76 -40.83 9.23
CA CYS A 24 26.44 -40.37 8.85
C CYS A 24 26.60 -38.90 8.43
N LYS A 25 26.71 -38.64 7.12
CA LYS A 25 26.18 -37.41 6.58
C LYS A 25 24.70 -37.50 6.90
N LYS A 26 24.32 -36.94 8.05
CA LYS A 26 22.96 -36.47 8.26
C LYS A 26 22.70 -35.67 7.01
N ASP A 27 21.82 -36.14 6.14
CA ASP A 27 21.30 -35.31 5.07
C ASP A 27 20.92 -34.01 5.76
N LYS A 28 21.66 -32.95 5.45
CA LYS A 28 21.19 -31.62 5.79
C LYS A 28 19.90 -31.56 4.99
N LYS A 29 18.76 -31.79 5.66
CA LYS A 29 17.51 -31.22 5.21
C LYS A 29 17.90 -29.76 5.00
N GLU A 30 17.99 -29.33 3.75
CA GLU A 30 18.05 -27.90 3.49
C GLU A 30 16.87 -27.34 4.25
N ASP A 31 17.17 -26.48 5.24
CA ASP A 31 16.11 -25.74 5.89
C ASP A 31 15.31 -25.10 4.75
N PRO A 32 13.99 -25.32 4.69
CA PRO A 32 13.20 -24.81 3.59
C PRO A 32 13.51 -23.33 3.46
N THR A 33 13.89 -22.89 2.26
CA THR A 33 14.19 -21.48 2.01
C THR A 33 13.01 -20.67 2.54
N PRO A 34 13.22 -19.74 3.48
CA PRO A 34 12.11 -19.10 4.15
C PRO A 34 11.25 -18.35 3.13
N ASP A 35 9.97 -18.71 3.06
CA ASP A 35 9.05 -18.17 2.07
C ASP A 35 8.65 -16.74 2.46
N SER A 36 8.96 -15.78 1.58
CA SER A 36 8.58 -14.37 1.70
C SER A 36 7.42 -13.99 0.78
N SER A 37 6.84 -14.94 0.05
CA SER A 37 5.78 -14.70 -0.94
C SER A 37 4.57 -13.96 -0.34
N SER A 38 4.09 -14.40 0.83
CA SER A 38 2.94 -13.80 1.53
C SER A 38 3.19 -12.35 1.92
N MET A 39 4.43 -12.07 2.34
CA MET A 39 4.90 -10.77 2.79
C MET A 39 5.06 -9.80 1.61
N GLN A 40 5.65 -10.27 0.51
CA GLN A 40 5.72 -9.53 -0.75
C GLN A 40 4.33 -9.23 -1.30
N GLN A 41 3.41 -10.20 -1.22
CA GLN A 41 2.04 -10.05 -1.67
C GLN A 41 1.31 -8.99 -0.84
N LEU A 42 1.38 -9.06 0.49
CA LEU A 42 0.77 -8.06 1.36
C LEU A 42 1.25 -6.63 1.05
N THR A 43 2.56 -6.44 0.85
CA THR A 43 3.09 -5.12 0.50
C THR A 43 2.56 -4.62 -0.85
N LYS A 44 2.53 -5.47 -1.87
CA LYS A 44 2.00 -5.10 -3.19
C LYS A 44 0.52 -4.75 -3.12
N ASP A 45 -0.27 -5.58 -2.44
CA ASP A 45 -1.71 -5.40 -2.32
C ASP A 45 -2.03 -4.09 -1.57
N GLN A 46 -1.32 -3.81 -0.47
CA GLN A 46 -1.50 -2.57 0.28
C GLN A 46 -1.13 -1.33 -0.55
N ASN A 47 0.01 -1.36 -1.25
CA ASN A 47 0.44 -0.23 -2.07
C ASN A 47 -0.60 0.06 -3.17
N GLU A 48 -1.15 -0.97 -3.80
CA GLU A 48 -2.14 -0.79 -4.87
C GLU A 48 -3.47 -0.23 -4.34
N GLU A 49 -3.98 -0.69 -3.20
CA GLU A 49 -5.19 -0.08 -2.60
C GLU A 49 -4.94 1.34 -2.15
N GLU A 50 -3.79 1.62 -1.53
CA GLU A 50 -3.51 2.94 -1.01
C GLU A 50 -3.44 3.97 -2.14
N THR A 51 -2.67 3.68 -3.20
CA THR A 51 -2.60 4.54 -4.38
C THR A 51 -3.96 4.66 -5.05
N SER A 52 -4.68 3.55 -5.27
CA SER A 52 -6.00 3.58 -5.93
C SER A 52 -7.05 4.35 -5.13
N SER A 53 -7.06 4.19 -3.81
CA SER A 53 -8.01 4.89 -2.96
C SER A 53 -7.65 6.36 -2.78
N ASN A 54 -6.36 6.69 -2.71
CA ASN A 54 -5.90 8.08 -2.66
C ASN A 54 -6.23 8.82 -3.96
N ASP A 55 -6.05 8.20 -5.13
CA ASP A 55 -6.45 8.74 -6.43
C ASP A 55 -7.94 9.10 -6.44
N ALA A 56 -8.80 8.16 -6.02
CA ALA A 56 -10.25 8.40 -5.93
C ALA A 56 -10.60 9.53 -4.94
N LEU A 57 -9.91 9.62 -3.79
CA LEU A 57 -10.14 10.70 -2.82
C LEU A 57 -9.63 12.06 -3.31
N ASN A 58 -8.59 12.07 -4.16
CA ASN A 58 -8.12 13.29 -4.82
C ASN A 58 -9.16 13.77 -5.84
N ASP A 59 -9.78 12.86 -6.59
CA ASP A 59 -10.90 13.15 -7.49
C ASP A 59 -12.11 13.72 -6.72
N VAL A 60 -12.50 13.08 -5.61
CA VAL A 60 -13.55 13.60 -4.71
C VAL A 60 -13.22 15.01 -4.23
N SER A 61 -11.98 15.26 -3.79
CA SER A 61 -11.54 16.59 -3.38
C SER A 61 -11.62 17.61 -4.52
N ALA A 62 -11.31 17.22 -5.77
CA ALA A 62 -11.38 18.10 -6.93
C ALA A 62 -12.82 18.48 -7.26
N VAL A 63 -13.75 17.51 -7.28
CA VAL A 63 -15.18 17.77 -7.50
C VAL A 63 -15.74 18.68 -6.41
N LEU A 64 -15.43 18.39 -5.14
CA LEU A 64 -15.83 19.20 -3.99
C LEU A 64 -15.27 20.63 -4.00
N SER A 65 -14.16 20.85 -4.69
CA SER A 65 -13.52 22.17 -4.85
C SER A 65 -14.10 23.00 -5.99
N GLY A 66 -15.09 22.48 -6.73
CA GLY A 66 -15.71 23.17 -7.86
C GLY A 66 -15.06 22.89 -9.22
N GLY A 67 -14.26 21.82 -9.35
CA GLY A 67 -13.66 21.38 -10.62
C GLY A 67 -14.67 20.91 -11.69
N SER A 68 -15.96 21.04 -11.44
CA SER A 68 -17.06 20.59 -12.31
C SER A 68 -17.61 21.67 -13.25
N ALA A 69 -16.88 22.75 -13.50
CA ALA A 69 -17.26 23.74 -14.51
C ALA A 69 -16.82 23.27 -15.91
N LYS A 70 -17.82 22.84 -16.70
CA LYS A 70 -17.79 22.55 -18.15
C LYS A 70 -16.56 23.10 -18.90
N SER A 71 -15.76 22.17 -19.44
CA SER A 71 -14.72 22.33 -20.49
C SER A 71 -13.30 22.71 -20.04
N LEU A 72 -12.35 21.91 -20.56
CA LEU A 72 -10.88 22.01 -20.56
C LEU A 72 -10.18 21.43 -19.31
N GLU A 73 -9.98 20.10 -19.32
CA GLU A 73 -9.06 19.33 -18.45
C GLU A 73 -9.00 19.73 -16.97
N PHE A 74 -9.72 19.02 -16.07
CA PHE A 74 -9.20 18.72 -14.73
C PHE A 74 -10.04 17.59 -14.09
N LEU A 75 -9.41 16.84 -13.17
CA LEU A 75 -9.88 15.62 -12.50
C LEU A 75 -11.40 15.56 -12.21
N PRO A 76 -12.04 14.36 -12.32
CA PRO A 76 -11.47 13.07 -12.70
C PRO A 76 -11.39 12.87 -14.23
N CYS A 77 -10.26 12.37 -14.73
CA CYS A 77 -10.16 11.96 -16.15
C CYS A 77 -10.96 10.69 -16.42
N ASN A 78 -11.57 10.62 -17.62
CA ASN A 78 -12.42 9.51 -18.08
C ASN A 78 -13.46 9.12 -17.02
N ALA A 79 -14.24 10.11 -16.61
CA ALA A 79 -15.33 9.93 -15.68
C ALA A 79 -16.48 10.90 -15.99
N THR A 80 -17.70 10.51 -15.63
CA THR A 80 -18.87 11.38 -15.61
C THR A 80 -19.19 11.77 -14.16
N ILE A 81 -19.57 13.03 -13.96
CA ILE A 81 -20.00 13.54 -12.65
C ILE A 81 -21.49 13.87 -12.75
N ASP A 82 -22.26 13.32 -11.84
CA ASP A 82 -23.68 13.65 -11.66
C ASP A 82 -23.95 13.98 -10.17
N SER A 83 -25.08 14.62 -9.90
CA SER A 83 -25.53 14.93 -8.55
C SER A 83 -27.05 14.88 -8.45
N THR A 84 -27.54 14.40 -7.31
CA THR A 84 -28.97 14.48 -7.00
C THR A 84 -29.41 15.92 -6.77
N THR A 85 -30.71 16.18 -6.85
CA THR A 85 -31.29 17.36 -6.21
C THR A 85 -31.03 17.33 -4.70
N VAL A 86 -31.24 18.46 -4.03
CA VAL A 86 -31.17 18.51 -2.56
C VAL A 86 -32.25 17.60 -1.98
N ILE A 87 -31.83 16.62 -1.18
CA ILE A 87 -32.71 15.71 -0.43
C ILE A 87 -32.25 15.76 1.03
N ASN A 88 -33.15 16.15 1.95
CA ASN A 88 -32.86 16.24 3.38
C ASN A 88 -31.56 17.02 3.69
N ASP A 89 -31.43 18.24 3.17
CA ASP A 89 -30.26 19.13 3.30
C ASP A 89 -28.93 18.53 2.81
N SER A 90 -28.98 17.53 1.93
CA SER A 90 -27.81 16.87 1.37
C SER A 90 -27.88 16.79 -0.15
N ILE A 91 -26.70 16.83 -0.78
CA ILE A 91 -26.51 16.58 -2.20
C ILE A 91 -25.62 15.33 -2.30
N THR A 92 -26.09 14.32 -3.01
CA THR A 92 -25.31 13.13 -3.32
C THR A 92 -24.65 13.32 -4.68
N TYR A 93 -23.34 13.16 -4.74
CA TYR A 93 -22.57 13.22 -5.97
C TYR A 93 -22.14 11.82 -6.39
N HIS A 94 -22.10 11.59 -7.69
CA HIS A 94 -21.70 10.35 -8.30
C HIS A 94 -20.57 10.61 -9.30
N ILE A 95 -19.40 10.03 -9.05
CA ILE A 95 -18.30 9.95 -10.02
C ILE A 95 -18.32 8.56 -10.63
N THR A 96 -18.65 8.45 -11.90
CA THR A 96 -18.65 7.18 -12.64
C THR A 96 -17.43 7.11 -13.55
N TYR A 97 -16.50 6.23 -13.24
CA TYR A 97 -15.27 6.03 -14.01
C TYR A 97 -15.51 5.07 -15.18
N ASN A 98 -14.97 5.40 -16.34
CA ASN A 98 -15.13 4.61 -17.56
C ASN A 98 -13.85 4.54 -18.42
N GLY A 99 -12.67 4.71 -17.82
CA GLY A 99 -11.43 4.68 -18.57
C GLY A 99 -10.18 4.96 -17.74
N LEU A 100 -9.12 5.40 -18.42
CA LEU A 100 -7.81 5.63 -17.82
C LEU A 100 -7.84 6.77 -16.79
N ASN A 101 -7.03 6.64 -15.74
CA ASN A 101 -6.67 7.78 -14.90
C ASN A 101 -5.90 8.83 -15.71
N CYS A 102 -5.73 10.03 -15.15
CA CYS A 102 -5.07 11.13 -15.87
C CYS A 102 -3.61 10.82 -16.24
N ASN A 103 -2.95 9.93 -15.49
CA ASN A 103 -1.58 9.52 -15.76
C ASN A 103 -1.48 8.39 -16.82
N GLY A 104 -2.60 7.82 -17.27
CA GLY A 104 -2.62 6.70 -18.21
C GLY A 104 -2.10 5.37 -17.66
N THR A 105 -1.82 5.27 -16.35
CA THR A 105 -1.21 4.09 -15.73
C THR A 105 -2.22 3.06 -15.23
N ARG A 106 -3.47 3.48 -15.00
CA ARG A 106 -4.54 2.66 -14.41
C ARG A 106 -5.84 2.85 -15.16
N ASN A 107 -6.50 1.78 -15.56
CA ASN A 107 -7.88 1.80 -16.06
C ASN A 107 -8.86 1.67 -14.89
N ARG A 108 -9.86 2.54 -14.82
CA ARG A 108 -10.82 2.65 -13.72
C ARG A 108 -12.24 2.50 -14.25
N VAL A 109 -12.98 1.54 -13.71
CA VAL A 109 -14.39 1.30 -14.06
C VAL A 109 -15.18 1.07 -12.78
N GLY A 110 -16.31 1.74 -12.64
CA GLY A 110 -17.15 1.66 -11.43
C GLY A 110 -17.48 3.05 -10.92
N GLN A 111 -17.89 3.15 -9.65
CA GLN A 111 -18.43 4.40 -9.13
C GLN A 111 -17.88 4.75 -7.75
N VAL A 112 -17.70 6.05 -7.52
CA VAL A 112 -17.56 6.64 -6.19
C VAL A 112 -18.73 7.57 -5.96
N GLU A 113 -19.43 7.36 -4.85
CA GLU A 113 -20.53 8.21 -4.39
C GLU A 113 -20.06 9.00 -3.17
N PHE A 114 -20.44 10.27 -3.06
CA PHE A 114 -20.21 11.00 -1.81
C PHE A 114 -21.34 11.98 -1.48
N ILE A 115 -21.61 12.11 -0.18
CA ILE A 115 -22.72 12.93 0.33
C ILE A 115 -22.16 14.18 0.99
N LYS A 116 -22.64 15.34 0.53
CA LYS A 116 -22.27 16.67 1.02
C LYS A 116 -23.50 17.37 1.58
N LYS A 117 -23.38 17.96 2.78
CA LYS A 117 -24.42 18.80 3.36
C LYS A 117 -24.54 20.14 2.60
N VAL A 118 -25.76 20.64 2.45
CA VAL A 118 -26.01 21.97 1.89
C VAL A 118 -25.45 23.03 2.85
N GLY A 119 -24.87 24.09 2.29
CA GLY A 119 -24.28 25.19 3.06
C GLY A 119 -22.90 24.89 3.67
N THR A 120 -22.38 23.66 3.54
CA THR A 120 -20.96 23.38 3.86
C THR A 120 -20.11 23.50 2.60
N TYR A 121 -18.87 23.95 2.75
CA TYR A 121 -17.93 24.10 1.64
C TYR A 121 -16.65 23.35 1.97
N TRP A 122 -16.11 22.63 0.99
CA TRP A 122 -14.92 21.81 1.22
C TRP A 122 -13.72 22.60 1.73
N ALA A 123 -13.60 23.88 1.35
CA ALA A 123 -12.57 24.78 1.84
C ALA A 123 -12.66 25.09 3.36
N GLN A 124 -13.78 24.80 4.02
CA GLN A 124 -13.96 25.05 5.45
C GLN A 124 -13.31 23.92 6.25
N ALA A 125 -12.49 24.30 7.24
CA ALA A 125 -11.87 23.37 8.17
C ALA A 125 -12.92 22.53 8.92
N GLY A 126 -12.65 21.24 9.06
CA GLY A 126 -13.54 20.26 9.67
C GLY A 126 -14.65 19.74 8.76
N THR A 127 -14.77 20.22 7.52
CA THR A 127 -15.79 19.70 6.59
C THR A 127 -15.50 18.25 6.26
N SER A 128 -16.52 17.40 6.41
CA SER A 128 -16.44 15.98 6.12
C SER A 128 -17.54 15.52 5.16
N VAL A 129 -17.22 14.50 4.38
CA VAL A 129 -18.15 13.79 3.50
C VAL A 129 -18.02 12.28 3.72
N SER A 130 -19.14 11.56 3.56
CA SER A 130 -19.09 10.10 3.46
C SER A 130 -18.84 9.74 2.00
N VAL A 131 -17.77 9.00 1.73
CA VAL A 131 -17.36 8.53 0.41
C VAL A 131 -17.57 7.03 0.35
N LYS A 132 -18.37 6.56 -0.60
CA LYS A 132 -18.69 5.16 -0.83
C LYS A 132 -18.08 4.70 -2.15
N PHE A 133 -17.31 3.62 -2.09
CA PHE A 133 -16.74 2.92 -3.24
C PHE A 133 -17.71 1.83 -3.66
N ILE A 134 -18.12 1.84 -4.93
CA ILE A 134 -19.14 0.93 -5.48
C ILE A 134 -18.56 0.25 -6.72
N ASN A 135 -18.13 -0.99 -6.54
CA ASN A 135 -17.52 -1.83 -7.58
C ASN A 135 -16.44 -1.08 -8.37
N LEU A 136 -15.62 -0.27 -7.69
CA LEU A 136 -14.55 0.47 -8.35
C LEU A 136 -13.43 -0.50 -8.68
N LYS A 137 -13.40 -0.99 -9.91
CA LYS A 137 -12.35 -1.84 -10.44
C LYS A 137 -11.24 -0.99 -11.04
N ILE A 138 -10.04 -1.16 -10.49
CA ILE A 138 -8.81 -0.55 -10.97
C ILE A 138 -7.97 -1.65 -11.61
N THR A 139 -7.49 -1.43 -12.83
CA THR A 139 -6.59 -2.35 -13.54
C THR A 139 -5.32 -1.61 -13.91
N ARG A 140 -4.17 -2.09 -13.42
CA ARG A 140 -2.87 -1.50 -13.73
C ARG A 140 -2.47 -1.88 -15.16
N ILE A 141 -2.17 -0.89 -16.00
CA ILE A 141 -1.90 -1.12 -17.43
C ILE A 141 -0.63 -1.95 -17.63
N ALA A 142 0.42 -1.66 -16.85
CA ALA A 142 1.71 -2.34 -17.00
C ALA A 142 1.66 -3.85 -16.71
N THR A 143 0.77 -4.30 -15.82
CA THR A 143 0.74 -5.70 -15.34
C THR A 143 -0.55 -6.44 -15.69
N GLY A 144 -1.60 -5.74 -16.09
CA GLY A 144 -2.95 -6.29 -16.29
C GLY A 144 -3.64 -6.75 -15.00
N LYS A 145 -3.01 -6.56 -13.84
CA LYS A 145 -3.57 -6.95 -12.53
C LYS A 145 -4.66 -5.97 -12.11
N SER A 146 -5.70 -6.49 -11.45
CA SER A 146 -6.85 -5.69 -11.04
C SER A 146 -7.23 -5.87 -9.58
N LEU A 147 -7.74 -4.79 -9.01
CA LEU A 147 -8.29 -4.68 -7.66
C LEU A 147 -9.67 -4.01 -7.76
N THR A 148 -10.69 -4.61 -7.14
CA THR A 148 -12.03 -4.00 -7.03
C THR A 148 -12.26 -3.56 -5.60
N LEU A 149 -12.59 -2.28 -5.42
CA LEU A 149 -12.84 -1.67 -4.12
C LEU A 149 -14.34 -1.47 -3.89
N ASN A 150 -14.80 -1.91 -2.73
CA ASN A 150 -16.12 -1.68 -2.18
C ASN A 150 -15.99 -1.20 -0.74
N GLY A 151 -16.85 -0.31 -0.27
CA GLY A 151 -16.85 0.10 1.14
C GLY A 151 -17.05 1.60 1.30
N ASN A 152 -16.72 2.11 2.48
CA ASN A 152 -16.95 3.51 2.83
C ASN A 152 -15.79 4.13 3.61
N LYS A 153 -15.59 5.42 3.41
CA LYS A 153 -14.66 6.25 4.18
C LYS A 153 -15.35 7.56 4.54
N VAL A 154 -15.16 8.01 5.77
CA VAL A 154 -15.36 9.42 6.13
C VAL A 154 -14.10 10.17 5.71
N PHE A 155 -14.28 11.14 4.82
CA PHE A 155 -13.21 11.95 4.27
C PHE A 155 -13.36 13.40 4.74
N THR A 156 -12.36 13.92 5.44
CA THR A 156 -12.43 15.21 6.13
C THR A 156 -11.32 16.14 5.68
N ASN A 157 -11.67 17.38 5.36
CA ASN A 157 -10.71 18.48 5.25
C ASN A 157 -10.44 19.05 6.64
N VAL A 158 -9.35 18.64 7.27
CA VAL A 158 -9.06 18.97 8.67
C VAL A 158 -8.61 20.42 8.80
N SER A 159 -7.67 20.86 7.97
CA SER A 159 -7.14 22.23 8.03
C SER A 159 -8.01 23.27 7.33
N GLY A 160 -8.91 22.83 6.43
CA GLY A 160 -9.55 23.71 5.45
C GLY A 160 -8.60 24.05 4.30
N GLY A 161 -9.01 25.01 3.47
CA GLY A 161 -8.34 25.38 2.23
C GLY A 161 -8.66 24.43 1.07
N LEU A 162 -8.21 24.78 -0.13
CA LEU A 162 -8.37 23.96 -1.33
C LEU A 162 -7.00 23.60 -1.88
N LEU A 163 -6.82 22.36 -2.37
CA LEU A 163 -5.53 21.91 -2.91
C LEU A 163 -5.02 22.83 -4.04
N ILE A 164 -5.92 23.44 -4.83
CA ILE A 164 -5.57 24.40 -5.90
C ILE A 164 -4.90 25.68 -5.37
N ASN A 165 -5.10 26.02 -4.09
CA ASN A 165 -4.51 27.20 -3.45
C ASN A 165 -3.18 26.91 -2.75
N LEU A 166 -2.65 25.67 -2.84
CA LEU A 166 -1.34 25.35 -2.28
C LEU A 166 -0.25 26.16 -2.99
N GLY A 167 0.56 26.84 -2.18
CA GLY A 167 1.67 27.69 -2.62
C GLY A 167 1.30 29.12 -3.01
N SER A 168 0.00 29.44 -3.14
CA SER A 168 -0.49 30.79 -3.48
C SER A 168 -1.40 31.40 -2.40
N GLY A 169 -2.00 30.58 -1.53
CA GLY A 169 -2.82 31.02 -0.40
C GLY A 169 -2.84 30.05 0.79
N SER A 170 -2.27 28.85 0.64
CA SER A 170 -2.10 27.88 1.72
C SER A 170 -0.72 27.23 1.63
N THR A 171 -0.02 27.10 2.75
CA THR A 171 1.30 26.43 2.80
C THR A 171 1.20 24.94 3.07
N SER A 172 0.10 24.52 3.71
CA SER A 172 -0.20 23.13 4.04
C SER A 172 -1.71 22.91 4.09
N ILE A 173 -2.16 21.76 3.60
CA ILE A 173 -3.55 21.30 3.71
C ILE A 173 -3.56 19.87 4.24
N VAL A 174 -4.35 19.61 5.28
CA VAL A 174 -4.45 18.31 5.96
C VAL A 174 -5.82 17.72 5.72
N HIS A 175 -5.85 16.51 5.19
CA HIS A 175 -7.05 15.70 5.09
C HIS A 175 -6.94 14.43 5.93
N THR A 176 -8.06 13.86 6.38
CA THR A 176 -8.11 12.51 6.96
C THR A 176 -9.10 11.63 6.24
N ALA A 177 -8.82 10.33 6.19
CA ALA A 177 -9.69 9.32 5.60
C ALA A 177 -9.77 8.12 6.55
N ILE A 178 -10.97 7.86 7.06
CA ILE A 178 -11.23 6.82 8.07
C ILE A 178 -12.38 5.94 7.59
N GLY A 179 -12.22 4.62 7.60
CA GLY A 179 -13.30 3.70 7.26
C GLY A 179 -12.83 2.31 6.92
N THR A 180 -13.65 1.58 6.16
CA THR A 180 -13.38 0.19 5.82
C THR A 180 -13.58 -0.03 4.33
N LEU A 181 -12.62 -0.72 3.70
CA LEU A 181 -12.71 -1.17 2.33
C LEU A 181 -12.62 -2.68 2.25
N GLN A 182 -13.45 -3.25 1.39
CA GLN A 182 -13.31 -4.59 0.87
C GLN A 182 -12.60 -4.51 -0.49
N ALA A 183 -11.51 -5.27 -0.61
CA ALA A 183 -10.68 -5.43 -1.79
C ALA A 183 -10.92 -6.83 -2.40
N THR A 184 -11.35 -6.90 -3.65
CA THR A 184 -11.44 -8.14 -4.43
C THR A 184 -10.36 -8.15 -5.50
N PHE A 185 -9.49 -9.16 -5.49
CA PHE A 185 -8.36 -9.30 -6.40
C PHE A 185 -8.70 -10.11 -7.65
N ASP A 186 -7.76 -10.18 -8.59
CA ASP A 186 -7.89 -10.87 -9.87
C ASP A 186 -8.13 -12.38 -9.75
N ASP A 187 -7.68 -13.00 -8.66
CA ASP A 187 -7.94 -14.41 -8.35
C ASP A 187 -9.29 -14.66 -7.64
N GLY A 188 -10.10 -13.61 -7.46
CA GLY A 188 -11.38 -13.66 -6.73
C GLY A 188 -11.25 -13.66 -5.21
N SER A 189 -10.03 -13.68 -4.66
CA SER A 189 -9.83 -13.52 -3.22
C SER A 189 -10.31 -12.13 -2.78
N THR A 190 -10.93 -12.07 -1.61
CA THR A 190 -11.56 -10.85 -1.09
C THR A 190 -11.12 -10.57 0.34
N ARG A 191 -10.69 -9.35 0.63
CA ARG A 191 -10.14 -8.96 1.93
C ARG A 191 -10.77 -7.67 2.44
N THR A 192 -10.84 -7.52 3.76
CA THR A 192 -11.44 -6.36 4.42
C THR A 192 -10.38 -5.64 5.23
N TRP A 193 -10.22 -4.35 4.95
CA TRP A 193 -9.20 -3.49 5.52
C TRP A 193 -9.84 -2.28 6.18
N ASN A 194 -9.48 -2.05 7.43
CA ASN A 194 -9.80 -0.85 8.17
C ASN A 194 -8.68 0.15 7.98
N ILE A 195 -9.03 1.42 7.80
CA ILE A 195 -8.13 2.46 7.33
C ILE A 195 -8.28 3.67 8.25
N ASN A 196 -7.16 4.24 8.67
CA ASN A 196 -7.12 5.50 9.40
C ASN A 196 -5.88 6.30 8.96
N ARG A 197 -6.08 7.11 7.92
CA ARG A 197 -5.02 7.84 7.21
C ARG A 197 -5.13 9.34 7.47
N LYS A 198 -4.00 9.98 7.75
CA LYS A 198 -3.83 11.43 7.65
C LYS A 198 -2.97 11.73 6.42
N ARG A 199 -3.41 12.66 5.59
CA ARG A 199 -2.72 13.11 4.38
C ARG A 199 -2.39 14.59 4.52
N THR A 200 -1.13 14.96 4.42
CA THR A 200 -0.68 16.36 4.48
C THR A 200 -0.12 16.76 3.14
N PHE A 201 -0.71 17.77 2.53
CA PHE A 201 -0.32 18.31 1.24
C PHE A 201 0.46 19.60 1.42
N THR A 202 1.61 19.73 0.78
CA THR A 202 2.46 20.92 0.79
C THR A 202 3.03 21.20 -0.61
N GLY A 203 3.65 22.36 -0.79
CA GLY A 203 4.27 22.76 -2.07
C GLY A 203 3.37 23.67 -2.91
N THR A 204 3.58 23.63 -4.22
CA THR A 204 2.90 24.47 -5.22
C THR A 204 2.30 23.60 -6.32
N GLN A 205 1.35 24.13 -7.10
CA GLN A 205 0.76 23.40 -8.22
C GLN A 205 1.82 22.81 -9.16
N GLY A 206 1.65 21.54 -9.53
CA GLY A 206 2.59 20.78 -10.36
C GLY A 206 3.76 20.16 -9.58
N GLN A 207 4.01 20.59 -8.34
CA GLN A 207 5.08 20.13 -7.47
C GLN A 207 4.57 19.82 -6.05
N ILE A 208 3.29 19.45 -5.92
CA ILE A 208 2.69 19.13 -4.63
C ILE A 208 3.31 17.86 -4.07
N LEU A 209 3.64 17.89 -2.78
CA LEU A 209 4.00 16.73 -1.98
C LEU A 209 2.81 16.33 -1.12
N MET A 210 2.49 15.03 -1.08
CA MET A 210 1.54 14.46 -0.14
C MET A 210 2.28 13.52 0.80
N THR A 211 2.23 13.78 2.11
CA THR A 211 2.71 12.82 3.11
C THR A 211 1.55 12.06 3.72
N VAL A 212 1.71 10.75 3.93
CA VAL A 212 0.71 9.88 4.56
C VAL A 212 1.25 9.39 5.90
N ASP A 213 0.41 9.48 6.93
CA ASP A 213 0.65 8.93 8.26
C ASP A 213 -0.53 8.07 8.72
N GLY A 214 -0.23 7.04 9.53
CA GLY A 214 -1.24 6.30 10.27
C GLY A 214 -1.62 7.01 11.56
N GLN A 215 -2.88 6.91 11.98
CA GLN A 215 -3.40 7.56 13.20
C GLN A 215 -4.09 6.59 14.17
N ALA A 216 -4.29 5.33 13.77
CA ALA A 216 -4.97 4.36 14.62
C ALA A 216 -4.02 3.71 15.63
N THR A 217 -4.60 3.33 16.78
CA THR A 217 -4.02 2.40 17.74
C THR A 217 -4.98 1.24 17.94
N VAL A 218 -4.52 0.02 17.63
CA VAL A 218 -5.33 -1.21 17.74
C VAL A 218 -4.44 -2.31 18.29
N ASN A 219 -4.90 -3.04 19.30
CA ASN A 219 -4.22 -4.21 19.87
C ASN A 219 -2.75 -3.94 20.25
N GLY A 220 -2.44 -2.73 20.74
CA GLY A 220 -1.09 -2.32 21.13
C GLY A 220 -0.19 -1.82 19.98
N TYR A 221 -0.64 -1.92 18.73
CA TYR A 221 0.05 -1.32 17.59
C TYR A 221 -0.40 0.12 17.38
N ASN A 222 0.56 1.04 17.32
CA ASN A 222 0.33 2.49 17.15
C ASN A 222 0.66 2.95 15.73
N ASN A 223 0.24 4.16 15.35
CA ASN A 223 0.50 4.75 14.03
C ASN A 223 0.04 3.84 12.88
N LEU A 224 -1.05 3.10 13.10
CA LEU A 224 -1.62 2.22 12.10
C LEU A 224 -2.28 3.02 10.99
N VAL A 225 -1.94 2.68 9.75
CA VAL A 225 -2.53 3.26 8.55
C VAL A 225 -3.61 2.35 7.98
N VAL A 226 -3.38 1.04 8.05
CA VAL A 226 -4.31 -0.02 7.63
C VAL A 226 -4.12 -1.28 8.47
N TRP A 227 -5.20 -1.99 8.76
CA TRP A 227 -5.18 -3.29 9.43
C TRP A 227 -6.40 -4.14 9.02
N GLY A 228 -6.28 -5.46 9.13
CA GLY A 228 -7.34 -6.38 8.77
C GLY A 228 -6.79 -7.76 8.40
N ILE A 229 -7.44 -8.44 7.46
CA ILE A 229 -7.05 -9.78 7.01
C ILE A 229 -6.35 -9.69 5.65
N ASN A 230 -5.17 -10.30 5.50
CA ASN A 230 -4.41 -10.32 4.25
C ASN A 230 -4.85 -11.45 3.31
N ARG A 231 -4.33 -11.51 2.08
CA ARG A 231 -4.65 -12.57 1.09
C ARG A 231 -4.37 -14.01 1.53
N ASN A 232 -3.67 -14.21 2.63
CA ASN A 232 -3.42 -15.54 3.19
C ASN A 232 -4.32 -15.90 4.38
N GLY A 233 -5.29 -15.04 4.69
CA GLY A 233 -6.19 -15.24 5.83
C GLY A 233 -5.54 -14.90 7.17
N GLU A 234 -4.40 -14.18 7.16
CA GLU A 234 -3.67 -13.79 8.35
C GLU A 234 -4.06 -12.36 8.75
N ASP A 235 -4.23 -12.13 10.05
CA ASP A 235 -4.38 -10.78 10.59
C ASP A 235 -3.07 -10.01 10.39
N PHE A 236 -3.17 -8.77 9.91
CA PHE A 236 -2.03 -7.90 9.72
C PHE A 236 -2.28 -6.47 10.21
N TYR A 237 -1.19 -5.82 10.57
CA TYR A 237 -1.13 -4.45 11.07
C TYR A 237 -0.03 -3.70 10.32
N SER A 238 -0.40 -2.61 9.65
CA SER A 238 0.56 -1.79 8.90
C SER A 238 0.75 -0.45 9.58
N GLN A 239 1.98 -0.21 10.04
CA GLN A 239 2.39 1.00 10.73
C GLN A 239 3.23 1.87 9.83
N ILE A 240 3.01 3.18 9.86
CA ILE A 240 3.90 4.15 9.22
C ILE A 240 4.90 4.62 10.27
N ASN A 241 6.17 4.22 10.12
CA ASN A 241 7.25 4.63 11.01
C ASN A 241 7.92 5.92 10.54
N GLN A 242 7.92 6.16 9.22
CA GLN A 242 8.32 7.41 8.60
C GLN A 242 7.29 7.73 7.53
N SER A 243 6.75 8.96 7.53
CA SER A 243 5.68 9.37 6.63
C SER A 243 5.97 8.95 5.19
N VAL A 244 4.99 8.33 4.53
CA VAL A 244 5.13 7.96 3.12
C VAL A 244 4.92 9.21 2.28
N VAL A 245 5.93 9.58 1.49
CA VAL A 245 5.92 10.79 0.67
C VAL A 245 5.55 10.43 -0.76
N HIS A 246 4.55 11.10 -1.31
CA HIS A 246 4.14 10.99 -2.70
C HIS A 246 4.36 12.34 -3.40
N LYS A 247 4.83 12.31 -4.65
CA LYS A 247 5.04 13.52 -5.47
C LYS A 247 4.01 13.60 -6.59
N GLN A 248 3.40 14.78 -6.78
CA GLN A 248 2.57 15.04 -7.95
C GLN A 248 3.33 14.84 -9.26
N ALA A 249 4.57 15.31 -9.33
CA ALA A 249 5.45 15.18 -10.49
C ALA A 249 5.81 13.72 -10.83
N CYS A 250 5.66 12.81 -9.87
CA CYS A 250 5.90 11.37 -10.04
C CYS A 250 4.59 10.56 -10.08
N GLY A 251 3.49 11.21 -10.49
CA GLY A 251 2.21 10.54 -10.66
C GLY A 251 1.61 9.99 -9.36
N TRP A 252 2.00 10.54 -8.20
CA TRP A 252 1.57 10.14 -6.86
C TRP A 252 2.01 8.75 -6.41
N GLU A 253 3.00 8.14 -7.06
CA GLU A 253 3.65 6.95 -6.51
C GLU A 253 4.47 7.30 -5.25
N PRO A 254 4.71 6.34 -4.34
CA PRO A 254 5.47 6.60 -3.11
C PRO A 254 6.98 6.70 -3.39
N GLU A 255 7.53 7.85 -2.99
CA GLU A 255 8.89 8.30 -3.30
C GLU A 255 9.86 8.18 -2.12
N ALA A 256 9.32 8.07 -0.90
CA ALA A 256 10.09 7.83 0.32
C ALA A 256 9.16 7.42 1.47
N GLY A 257 9.76 6.98 2.57
CA GLY A 257 9.06 6.63 3.80
C GLY A 257 9.24 5.16 4.16
N VAL A 258 8.75 4.80 5.35
CA VAL A 258 8.93 3.47 5.93
C VAL A 258 7.61 2.97 6.50
N VAL A 259 7.16 1.84 5.95
CA VAL A 259 5.98 1.10 6.43
C VAL A 259 6.45 -0.21 7.05
N VAL A 260 5.88 -0.61 8.17
CA VAL A 260 6.11 -1.92 8.78
C VAL A 260 4.81 -2.69 8.80
N HIS A 261 4.77 -3.84 8.14
CA HIS A 261 3.70 -4.82 8.25
C HIS A 261 4.05 -5.82 9.34
N GLN A 262 3.12 -6.09 10.24
CA GLN A 262 3.22 -7.13 11.27
C GLN A 262 2.09 -8.14 11.10
N ILE A 263 2.43 -9.42 11.12
CA ILE A 263 1.49 -10.55 11.11
C ILE A 263 1.82 -11.37 12.36
N PRO A 264 1.18 -11.06 13.51
CA PRO A 264 1.63 -11.54 14.82
C PRO A 264 1.54 -13.06 14.98
N ASP A 265 0.44 -13.67 14.51
CA ASP A 265 0.18 -15.10 14.70
C ASP A 265 1.25 -16.01 14.08
N ASN A 266 1.93 -15.52 13.03
CA ASN A 266 2.97 -16.25 12.32
C ASN A 266 4.37 -15.69 12.57
N ASN A 267 4.52 -14.76 13.51
CA ASN A 267 5.78 -14.07 13.81
C ASN A 267 6.48 -13.56 12.54
N LYS A 268 5.69 -12.99 11.61
CA LYS A 268 6.17 -12.40 10.37
C LYS A 268 6.14 -10.89 10.47
N LYS A 269 7.19 -10.26 9.94
CA LYS A 269 7.33 -8.82 9.87
C LYS A 269 7.98 -8.43 8.56
N VAL A 270 7.53 -7.33 7.98
CA VAL A 270 8.11 -6.76 6.76
C VAL A 270 8.30 -5.28 6.96
N THR A 271 9.52 -4.80 6.77
CA THR A 271 9.81 -3.37 6.69
C THR A 271 9.94 -2.98 5.23
N VAL A 272 9.08 -2.10 4.77
CA VAL A 272 9.06 -1.55 3.42
C VAL A 272 9.70 -0.18 3.45
N THR A 273 10.75 0.02 2.67
CA THR A 273 11.43 1.32 2.51
C THR A 273 11.27 1.78 1.06
N PHE A 274 10.58 2.90 0.87
CA PHE A 274 10.39 3.51 -0.45
C PHE A 274 11.57 4.39 -0.86
N GLY A 275 11.67 4.69 -2.15
CA GLY A 275 12.63 5.67 -2.67
C GLY A 275 13.89 5.08 -3.30
N PHE A 276 13.75 4.05 -4.13
CA PHE A 276 14.88 3.46 -4.87
C PHE A 276 14.67 3.52 -6.39
N ASP A 277 15.77 3.63 -7.14
CA ASP A 277 15.79 3.54 -8.60
C ASP A 277 15.89 2.08 -9.10
N ASP A 278 15.92 1.88 -10.41
CA ASP A 278 16.02 0.55 -11.03
C ASP A 278 17.31 -0.20 -10.68
N ASN A 279 18.36 0.54 -10.34
CA ASN A 279 19.67 0.03 -9.90
C ASN A 279 19.74 -0.18 -8.38
N ASN A 280 18.62 -0.02 -7.67
CA ASN A 280 18.51 -0.12 -6.21
C ASN A 280 19.28 0.97 -5.43
N ASN A 281 19.56 2.12 -6.06
CA ASN A 281 20.15 3.27 -5.37
C ASN A 281 19.05 4.16 -4.78
N PRO A 282 19.28 4.77 -3.61
CA PRO A 282 18.34 5.74 -3.03
C PRO A 282 18.12 6.95 -3.95
N VAL A 283 16.87 7.38 -4.11
CA VAL A 283 16.47 8.57 -4.86
C VAL A 283 16.18 9.72 -3.88
N PRO A 284 16.86 10.87 -4.01
CA PRO A 284 16.60 12.02 -3.14
C PRO A 284 15.21 12.61 -3.35
N ILE A 285 14.48 12.87 -2.26
CA ILE A 285 13.14 13.48 -2.30
C ILE A 285 13.19 14.90 -2.91
N SER A 286 14.26 15.66 -2.68
CA SER A 286 14.42 17.02 -3.21
C SER A 286 14.75 17.09 -4.72
N GLY A 287 15.04 15.95 -5.36
CA GLY A 287 15.35 15.89 -6.79
C GLY A 287 14.13 15.74 -7.69
N SER A 288 14.35 15.90 -9.00
CA SER A 288 13.35 15.69 -10.06
C SER A 288 13.16 14.23 -10.47
N SER A 289 14.05 13.34 -10.04
CA SER A 289 13.91 11.90 -10.29
C SER A 289 12.79 11.30 -9.44
N CYS A 290 12.14 10.30 -10.00
CA CYS A 290 11.10 9.51 -9.35
C CYS A 290 11.63 8.13 -9.01
N ALA A 291 11.23 7.60 -7.86
CA ALA A 291 11.49 6.24 -7.48
C ALA A 291 10.78 5.27 -8.44
N SER A 292 11.39 4.12 -8.69
CA SER A 292 10.79 3.02 -9.46
C SER A 292 10.70 1.72 -8.66
N ARG A 293 11.38 1.67 -7.50
CA ARG A 293 11.47 0.50 -6.64
C ARG A 293 11.33 0.84 -5.17
N TYR A 294 11.02 -0.17 -4.39
CA TYR A 294 11.09 -0.15 -2.93
C TYR A 294 11.81 -1.39 -2.43
N ARG A 295 12.49 -1.24 -1.29
CA ARG A 295 13.15 -2.33 -0.58
C ARG A 295 12.20 -2.94 0.43
N ILE A 296 12.17 -4.26 0.52
CA ILE A 296 11.57 -4.96 1.63
C ILE A 296 12.66 -5.69 2.43
N ASP A 297 12.60 -5.56 3.74
CA ASP A 297 13.38 -6.34 4.69
C ASP A 297 12.38 -7.18 5.50
N TRP A 298 12.40 -8.50 5.29
CA TRP A 298 11.44 -9.42 5.89
C TRP A 298 12.08 -10.25 7.00
N GLU A 299 11.26 -10.61 7.98
CA GLU A 299 11.57 -11.51 9.08
C GLU A 299 10.43 -12.54 9.18
N ASN A 300 10.76 -13.83 9.24
CA ASN A 300 9.80 -14.92 9.37
C ASN A 300 10.42 -16.04 10.21
N ASN A 301 9.91 -16.25 11.42
CA ASN A 301 10.35 -17.32 12.32
C ASN A 301 11.86 -17.38 12.56
N GLY A 302 12.49 -16.20 12.76
CA GLY A 302 13.93 -16.09 13.03
C GLY A 302 14.82 -16.09 11.78
N HIS A 303 14.25 -16.27 10.60
CA HIS A 303 14.93 -16.02 9.34
C HIS A 303 14.66 -14.62 8.84
N SER A 304 15.59 -14.04 8.08
CA SER A 304 15.42 -12.74 7.46
C SER A 304 16.02 -12.68 6.05
N GLY A 305 15.59 -11.68 5.29
CA GLY A 305 16.14 -11.40 3.98
C GLY A 305 15.68 -10.06 3.41
N THR A 306 16.27 -9.69 2.28
CA THR A 306 16.01 -8.43 1.60
C THR A 306 15.64 -8.68 0.15
N ALA A 307 14.68 -7.92 -0.37
CA ALA A 307 14.37 -7.90 -1.80
C ALA A 307 14.01 -6.48 -2.25
N PHE A 308 14.17 -6.22 -3.54
CA PHE A 308 13.73 -4.97 -4.17
C PHE A 308 12.60 -5.27 -5.15
N LEU A 309 11.46 -4.62 -4.94
CA LEU A 309 10.26 -4.78 -5.76
C LEU A 309 9.99 -3.51 -6.56
N GLN A 310 9.35 -3.65 -7.72
CA GLN A 310 8.88 -2.52 -8.51
C GLN A 310 7.67 -1.87 -7.85
N LEU A 311 7.60 -0.54 -7.95
CA LEU A 311 6.44 0.26 -7.55
C LEU A 311 5.21 -0.05 -8.39
#